data_AF-A0A933WW10-F1
#
_entry.id   AF-A0A933WW10-F1
#
_cell.length_a   1.000
_cell.length_b   1.000
_cell.length_c   1.000
_cell.angle_alpha   90.00
_cell.angle_beta   90.00
_cell.angle_gamma   90.00
#
_symmetry.space_group_name_H-M   'P 1'
#
loop_
_entity.id
_entity.type
_entity.pdbx_description
1 polymer ?
#
loop_
_entity_poly.entity_id
_entity_poly.type
_entity_poly.pdbx_seq_one_letter_code
_entity_poly.pdbx_strand_id
1 'polypeptide(L)'
;MIPGQELFNGGILPAISADGRWVTFAASDNTVVPGDTNSAQDVFLRDRGPTPPHSYCFGDGSSGACPCGNAGSPGRGCQNSRGTGGGQLIATGAANLSADSLSFSFSGGSPATLVILFQGTEAELVAPFGDGLRCVGGFLRRIQARTAAGGFALFPEAGEPSISARSAIVGDPIPIGATRHYQAYYRDADPTFCPAGGTANSSQAVAVLWEP
;
A
#
# COMPACT_ATOMS: atom_id res chain seq x y z
N MET A 1 -3.63 15.28 -20.25
CA MET A 1 -3.63 16.48 -19.38
C MET A 1 -3.36 15.97 -17.98
N ILE A 2 -2.16 16.21 -17.43
CA ILE A 2 -1.80 15.76 -16.07
C ILE A 2 -2.31 16.85 -15.11
N PRO A 3 -3.23 16.55 -14.17
CA PRO A 3 -3.72 17.56 -13.25
C PRO A 3 -2.68 17.78 -12.15
N GLY A 4 -2.22 19.03 -12.00
CA GLY A 4 -1.47 19.48 -10.84
C GLY A 4 -0.05 20.01 -11.10
N GLN A 5 0.09 21.13 -11.80
CA GLN A 5 0.90 22.29 -11.37
C GLN A 5 0.80 23.40 -12.42
N GLU A 6 0.22 24.54 -12.05
CA GLU A 6 0.45 25.78 -12.80
C GLU A 6 1.89 26.25 -12.50
N LEU A 7 2.71 26.43 -13.54
CA LEU A 7 4.05 27.00 -13.41
C LEU A 7 4.05 28.42 -13.99
N PHE A 8 4.12 29.40 -13.09
CA PHE A 8 4.45 30.77 -13.44
C PHE A 8 5.91 30.82 -13.92
N ASN A 9 6.08 31.29 -15.15
CA ASN A 9 7.32 31.81 -15.75
C ASN A 9 8.30 30.81 -16.40
N GLY A 10 8.01 30.42 -17.66
CA GLY A 10 8.98 30.28 -18.75
C GLY A 10 10.11 29.24 -18.70
N GLY A 11 10.32 28.53 -17.58
CA GLY A 11 11.29 27.45 -17.46
C GLY A 11 10.61 26.08 -17.48
N ILE A 12 11.06 25.18 -18.36
CA ILE A 12 10.62 23.78 -18.32
C ILE A 12 11.30 23.09 -17.13
N LEU A 13 10.74 23.26 -15.94
CA LEU A 13 11.15 22.48 -14.77
C LEU A 13 10.77 21.02 -14.99
N PRO A 14 11.57 20.06 -14.48
CA PRO A 14 11.16 18.67 -14.48
C PRO A 14 9.85 18.52 -13.69
N ALA A 15 8.93 17.72 -14.21
CA ALA A 15 7.66 17.40 -13.56
C ALA A 15 7.51 15.88 -13.43
N ILE A 16 6.79 15.44 -12.39
CA ILE A 16 6.55 14.04 -12.09
C ILE A 16 5.05 13.77 -12.03
N SER A 17 4.61 12.64 -12.57
CA SER A 17 3.21 12.20 -12.46
C SER A 17 2.83 11.91 -11.01
N ALA A 18 1.54 12.03 -10.68
CA ALA A 18 1.04 11.80 -9.32
C ALA A 18 1.34 10.40 -8.77
N ASP A 19 1.44 9.40 -9.67
CA ASP A 19 1.82 8.02 -9.37
C ASP A 19 3.34 7.80 -9.32
N GLY A 20 4.14 8.84 -9.53
CA GLY A 20 5.59 8.81 -9.49
C GLY A 20 6.27 8.05 -10.62
N ARG A 21 5.54 7.48 -11.60
CA ARG A 21 6.08 6.63 -12.66
C ARG A 21 6.74 7.43 -13.79
N TRP A 22 6.15 8.55 -14.16
CA TRP A 22 6.56 9.33 -15.32
C TRP A 22 7.25 10.61 -14.90
N VAL A 23 8.43 10.87 -15.45
CA VAL A 23 9.13 12.15 -15.27
C VAL A 23 9.30 12.81 -16.64
N THR A 24 8.75 14.02 -16.79
CA THR A 24 9.02 14.87 -17.95
C THR A 24 10.12 15.86 -17.60
N PHE A 25 11.11 16.03 -18.46
CA PHE A 25 12.15 17.04 -18.31
C PHE A 25 12.61 17.51 -19.69
N ALA A 26 13.18 18.70 -19.77
CA ALA A 26 13.74 19.21 -21.00
C ALA A 26 15.27 19.23 -20.96
N ALA A 27 15.90 18.85 -22.05
CA ALA A 27 17.33 18.97 -22.24
C ALA A 27 17.62 19.45 -23.67
N SER A 28 18.74 20.15 -23.82
CA SER A 28 19.26 20.60 -25.11
C SER A 28 20.64 19.99 -25.41
N ASP A 29 21.03 18.99 -24.62
CA ASP A 29 22.30 18.30 -24.73
C ASP A 29 22.12 16.94 -25.43
N ASN A 30 23.18 16.51 -26.10
CA ASN A 30 23.24 15.24 -26.81
C ASN A 30 23.59 14.04 -25.91
N THR A 31 23.58 14.23 -24.60
CA THR A 31 23.91 13.17 -23.64
C THR A 31 22.69 12.32 -23.30
N VAL A 32 21.48 12.88 -23.49
CA VAL A 32 20.21 12.16 -23.34
C VAL A 32 19.94 11.26 -24.55
N VAL A 33 20.18 11.76 -25.76
CA VAL A 33 20.05 11.01 -27.02
C VAL A 33 21.36 11.11 -27.80
N PRO A 34 22.16 10.03 -27.86
CA PRO A 34 23.37 10.01 -28.67
C PRO A 34 23.05 10.31 -30.13
N GLY A 35 23.66 11.37 -30.67
CA GLY A 35 23.45 11.78 -32.07
C GLY A 35 22.45 12.92 -32.28
N ASP A 36 21.85 13.45 -31.21
CA ASP A 36 21.18 14.76 -31.30
C ASP A 36 22.21 15.88 -31.45
N THR A 37 22.05 16.77 -32.44
CA THR A 37 23.04 17.80 -32.79
C THR A 37 22.44 19.18 -33.05
N ASN A 38 21.13 19.35 -32.85
CA ASN A 38 20.43 20.57 -33.26
C ASN A 38 20.50 21.70 -32.20
N SER A 39 20.99 21.40 -30.99
CA SER A 39 21.03 22.30 -29.82
C SER A 39 19.67 22.91 -29.46
N ALA A 40 18.58 22.30 -29.92
CA ALA A 40 17.22 22.68 -29.57
C ALA A 40 16.83 22.07 -28.22
N GLN A 41 15.87 22.68 -27.53
CA GLN A 41 15.34 22.13 -26.30
C GLN A 41 14.28 21.09 -26.63
N ASP A 42 14.57 19.82 -26.32
CA ASP A 42 13.65 18.71 -26.48
C ASP A 42 13.01 18.32 -25.15
N VAL A 43 11.77 17.84 -25.19
CA VAL A 43 11.04 17.33 -24.03
C VAL A 43 11.13 15.81 -24.01
N PHE A 44 11.70 15.27 -22.93
CA PHE A 44 11.87 13.85 -22.70
C PHE A 44 10.88 13.33 -21.67
N LEU A 45 10.45 12.08 -21.84
CA LEU A 45 9.66 11.32 -20.89
C LEU A 45 10.47 10.13 -20.41
N ARG A 46 10.69 10.03 -19.10
CA ARG A 46 11.36 8.89 -18.47
C ARG A 46 10.35 8.05 -17.69
N ASP A 47 10.29 6.76 -18.03
CA ASP A 47 9.63 5.74 -17.23
C ASP A 47 10.54 5.37 -16.04
N ARG A 48 10.01 5.43 -14.83
CA ARG A 48 10.69 5.03 -13.58
C ARG A 48 10.44 3.57 -13.21
N GLY A 49 9.72 2.82 -14.05
CA GLY A 49 9.30 1.46 -13.78
C GLY A 49 7.99 1.41 -13.00
N PRO A 50 7.67 0.27 -12.36
CA PRO A 50 6.39 0.08 -11.70
C PRO A 50 6.07 1.16 -10.67
N THR A 51 4.82 1.64 -10.65
CA THR A 51 4.34 2.54 -9.60
C THR A 51 4.53 1.89 -8.23
N PRO A 52 5.29 2.50 -7.30
CA PRO A 52 5.50 1.94 -5.97
C PRO A 52 4.18 1.84 -5.19
N PRO A 53 4.00 0.78 -4.37
CA PRO A 53 2.88 0.71 -3.44
C PRO A 53 2.85 1.94 -2.51
N HIS A 54 1.66 2.52 -2.30
CA HIS A 54 1.49 3.67 -1.43
C HIS A 54 0.81 3.27 -0.13
N SER A 55 1.40 3.63 1.02
CA SER A 55 0.80 3.41 2.33
C SER A 55 -0.09 4.58 2.74
N TYR A 56 -1.20 4.28 3.40
CA TYR A 56 -2.17 5.25 3.93
C TYR A 56 -2.91 4.65 5.13
N CYS A 57 -3.89 5.35 5.71
CA CYS A 57 -4.65 4.87 6.86
C CYS A 57 -3.75 4.63 8.10
N PHE A 58 -2.88 5.58 8.38
CA PHE A 58 -1.99 5.48 9.54
C PHE A 58 -2.78 5.69 10.84
N GLY A 59 -2.44 4.92 11.86
CA GLY A 59 -2.98 5.05 13.22
C GLY A 59 -2.30 6.15 14.04
N ASP A 60 -1.57 7.07 13.41
CA ASP A 60 -0.88 8.18 14.08
C ASP A 60 -1.75 9.45 14.21
N GLY A 61 -3.01 9.38 13.78
CA GLY A 61 -3.96 10.50 13.77
C GLY A 61 -4.04 11.26 12.43
N SER A 62 -3.13 11.01 11.47
CA SER A 62 -3.14 11.69 10.17
C SER A 62 -4.32 11.31 9.28
N SER A 63 -4.81 10.08 9.41
CA SER A 63 -5.94 9.54 8.61
C SER A 63 -7.28 9.61 9.37
N GLY A 64 -7.23 9.71 10.69
CA GLY A 64 -8.38 9.67 11.59
C GLY A 64 -7.92 9.30 13.00
N ALA A 65 -8.71 9.67 14.01
CA ALA A 65 -8.40 9.31 15.39
C ALA A 65 -8.64 7.80 15.61
N CYS A 66 -7.67 7.13 16.24
CA CYS A 66 -7.88 5.75 16.70
C CYS A 66 -9.03 5.68 17.71
N PRO A 67 -9.78 4.57 17.77
CA PRO A 67 -11.10 4.48 18.44
C PRO A 67 -11.14 4.91 19.90
N CYS A 68 -10.00 5.00 20.57
CA CYS A 68 -9.92 5.52 21.93
C CYS A 68 -8.59 6.22 22.26
N GLY A 69 -7.99 6.88 21.25
CA GLY A 69 -6.72 7.60 21.43
C GLY A 69 -5.48 6.69 21.53
N ASN A 70 -5.62 5.41 21.20
CA ASN A 70 -4.55 4.42 21.09
C ASN A 70 -3.73 4.60 19.80
N ALA A 71 -3.14 5.78 19.61
CA ALA A 71 -2.35 6.08 18.44
C ALA A 71 -1.14 5.11 18.31
N GLY A 72 -0.90 4.64 17.09
CA GLY A 72 0.25 3.80 16.75
C GLY A 72 1.52 4.61 16.50
N SER A 73 2.63 3.90 16.29
CA SER A 73 3.87 4.53 15.82
C SER A 73 3.76 4.94 14.34
N PRO A 74 4.58 5.90 13.87
CA PRO A 74 4.56 6.34 12.48
C PRO A 74 4.66 5.19 11.48
N GLY A 75 3.83 5.22 10.43
CA GLY A 75 3.81 4.18 9.39
C GLY A 75 3.08 2.90 9.78
N ARG A 76 2.39 2.86 10.93
CA ARG A 76 1.65 1.68 11.44
C ARG A 76 0.17 1.99 11.63
N GLY A 77 -0.63 0.95 11.87
CA GLY A 77 -2.01 1.07 12.35
C GLY A 77 -2.07 1.46 13.83
N CYS A 78 -3.27 1.49 14.42
CA CYS A 78 -3.44 1.84 15.84
C CYS A 78 -2.72 0.85 16.77
N GLN A 79 -2.41 1.33 17.98
CA GLN A 79 -1.73 0.54 18.99
C GLN A 79 -2.61 -0.64 19.45
N ASN A 80 -1.98 -1.79 19.71
CA ASN A 80 -2.65 -2.98 20.27
C ASN A 80 -2.37 -3.16 21.76
N SER A 81 -3.11 -4.07 22.40
CA SER A 81 -3.02 -4.39 23.84
C SER A 81 -1.63 -4.77 24.32
N ARG A 82 -0.76 -5.23 23.40
CA ARG A 82 0.62 -5.63 23.70
C ARG A 82 1.64 -4.52 23.60
N GLY A 83 1.24 -3.32 23.18
CA GLY A 83 2.13 -2.18 23.14
C GLY A 83 3.19 -2.23 22.02
N THR A 84 2.95 -2.96 20.94
CA THR A 84 3.96 -3.22 19.88
C THR A 84 4.25 -2.04 18.93
N GLY A 85 3.54 -0.93 19.07
CA GLY A 85 3.55 0.22 18.15
C GLY A 85 2.48 0.14 17.05
N GLY A 86 1.66 -0.91 17.03
CA GLY A 86 0.63 -1.16 16.03
C GLY A 86 1.10 -2.07 14.90
N GLY A 87 0.12 -2.60 14.15
CA GLY A 87 0.38 -3.47 13.00
C GLY A 87 0.99 -2.69 11.85
N GLN A 88 2.03 -3.24 11.21
CA GLN A 88 2.64 -2.66 10.01
C GLN A 88 2.54 -3.64 8.85
N LEU A 89 2.05 -3.18 7.70
CA LEU A 89 2.02 -3.92 6.44
C LEU A 89 2.97 -3.29 5.43
N ILE A 90 4.01 -4.00 4.99
CA ILE A 90 4.98 -3.51 4.00
C ILE A 90 4.83 -4.32 2.73
N ALA A 91 4.61 -3.64 1.61
CA ALA A 91 4.59 -4.25 0.28
C ALA A 91 5.96 -4.12 -0.40
N THR A 92 6.44 -5.19 -1.01
CA THR A 92 7.68 -5.23 -1.79
C THR A 92 7.48 -6.07 -3.06
N GLY A 93 8.39 -5.95 -4.03
CA GLY A 93 8.29 -6.64 -5.31
C GLY A 93 7.46 -5.85 -6.34
N ALA A 94 7.11 -6.51 -7.44
CA ALA A 94 6.37 -5.91 -8.56
C ALA A 94 4.95 -6.48 -8.68
N ALA A 95 3.96 -5.58 -8.66
CA ALA A 95 2.57 -5.89 -8.92
C ALA A 95 2.30 -5.90 -10.44
N ASN A 96 2.70 -6.99 -11.08
CA ASN A 96 2.59 -7.18 -12.52
C ASN A 96 1.78 -8.45 -12.82
N LEU A 97 0.75 -8.37 -13.66
CA LEU A 97 -0.15 -9.51 -13.89
C LEU A 97 0.49 -10.63 -14.71
N SER A 98 1.49 -10.31 -15.55
CA SER A 98 2.29 -11.31 -16.29
C SER A 98 3.44 -11.91 -15.47
N ALA A 99 3.95 -11.20 -14.46
CA ALA A 99 5.09 -11.62 -13.64
C ALA A 99 4.99 -11.10 -12.19
N ASP A 100 3.94 -11.52 -11.48
CA ASP A 100 3.65 -11.06 -10.12
C ASP A 100 4.70 -11.56 -9.12
N SER A 101 5.41 -10.62 -8.51
CA SER A 101 6.36 -10.85 -7.41
C SER A 101 6.00 -10.06 -6.16
N LEU A 102 4.81 -9.46 -6.12
CA LEU A 102 4.34 -8.68 -4.99
C LEU A 102 4.25 -9.57 -3.75
N SER A 103 4.85 -9.11 -2.66
CA SER A 103 4.73 -9.72 -1.35
C SER A 103 4.42 -8.68 -0.29
N PHE A 104 3.71 -9.12 0.75
CA PHE A 104 3.39 -8.33 1.92
C PHE A 104 4.03 -8.95 3.15
N SER A 105 4.81 -8.17 3.89
CA SER A 105 5.25 -8.52 5.24
C SER A 105 4.42 -7.76 6.26
N PHE A 106 3.86 -8.49 7.22
CA PHE A 106 3.19 -7.95 8.38
C PHE A 106 4.10 -8.04 9.60
N SER A 107 4.09 -7.01 10.45
CA SER A 107 4.74 -7.00 11.76
C SER A 107 3.89 -6.31 12.82
N GLY A 108 4.26 -6.42 14.10
CA GLY A 108 3.56 -5.74 15.20
C GLY A 108 2.32 -6.49 15.71
N GLY A 109 2.16 -7.76 15.37
CA GLY A 109 1.18 -8.63 16.00
C GLY A 109 1.70 -9.27 17.29
N SER A 110 0.81 -9.92 18.04
CA SER A 110 1.24 -10.85 19.10
C SER A 110 1.96 -12.07 18.49
N PRO A 111 2.88 -12.76 19.22
CA PRO A 111 3.72 -13.83 18.69
C PRO A 111 3.05 -15.01 17.97
N ALA A 112 1.75 -15.23 18.20
CA ALA A 112 0.95 -16.30 17.60
C ALA A 112 -0.43 -15.79 17.15
N THR A 113 -0.54 -14.51 16.78
CA THR A 113 -1.82 -13.94 16.33
C THR A 113 -2.18 -14.42 14.93
N LEU A 114 -3.47 -14.67 14.69
CA LEU A 114 -3.96 -14.87 13.33
C LEU A 114 -3.97 -13.52 12.61
N VAL A 115 -3.31 -13.46 11.46
CA VAL A 115 -3.26 -12.31 10.56
C VAL A 115 -3.99 -12.67 9.27
N ILE A 116 -4.85 -11.80 8.80
CA ILE A 116 -5.63 -11.97 7.59
C ILE A 116 -5.34 -10.79 6.67
N LEU A 117 -4.79 -11.08 5.49
CA LEU A 117 -4.61 -10.09 4.44
C LEU A 117 -5.92 -9.95 3.65
N PHE A 118 -6.53 -8.76 3.74
CA PHE A 118 -7.68 -8.40 2.93
C PHE A 118 -7.24 -7.60 1.71
N GLN A 119 -7.89 -7.87 0.57
CA GLN A 119 -7.91 -7.04 -0.62
C GLN A 119 -9.28 -6.38 -0.73
N GLY A 120 -9.31 -5.11 -1.11
CA GLY A 120 -10.50 -4.36 -1.49
C GLY A 120 -10.31 -3.69 -2.85
N THR A 121 -11.43 -3.36 -3.48
CA THR A 121 -11.45 -2.66 -4.77
C THR A 121 -11.34 -1.16 -4.62
N GLU A 122 -11.61 -0.62 -3.42
CA GLU A 122 -11.68 0.82 -3.16
C GLU A 122 -11.01 1.18 -1.84
N ALA A 123 -10.53 2.41 -1.73
CA ALA A 123 -10.29 3.05 -0.44
C ALA A 123 -11.64 3.46 0.18
N GLU A 124 -11.86 3.09 1.44
CA GLU A 124 -13.05 3.47 2.20
C GLU A 124 -12.76 4.68 3.09
N LEU A 125 -13.80 5.45 3.41
CA LEU A 125 -13.70 6.45 4.47
C LEU A 125 -13.26 5.78 5.77
N VAL A 126 -12.34 6.42 6.47
CA VAL A 126 -11.74 5.89 7.69
C VAL A 126 -12.81 5.66 8.74
N ALA A 127 -12.91 4.42 9.23
CA ALA A 127 -13.88 4.03 10.25
C ALA A 127 -13.20 3.22 11.38
N PRO A 128 -13.63 3.38 12.64
CA PRO A 128 -13.24 2.47 13.72
C PRO A 128 -13.51 1.01 13.38
N PHE A 129 -12.53 0.14 13.64
CA PHE A 129 -12.65 -1.31 13.46
C PHE A 129 -11.87 -2.05 14.55
N GLY A 130 -12.60 -2.57 15.53
CA GLY A 130 -11.99 -3.11 16.76
C GLY A 130 -11.13 -2.04 17.43
N ASP A 131 -9.87 -2.36 17.68
CA ASP A 131 -8.88 -1.44 18.24
C ASP A 131 -8.22 -0.54 17.18
N GLY A 132 -8.51 -0.79 15.90
CA GLY A 132 -7.87 -0.16 14.75
C GLY A 132 -8.79 0.70 13.90
N LEU A 133 -8.31 1.00 12.69
CA LEU A 133 -9.03 1.73 11.65
C LEU A 133 -9.21 0.83 10.42
N ARG A 134 -10.39 0.85 9.81
CA ARG A 134 -10.63 0.29 8.49
C ARG A 134 -10.61 1.42 7.47
N CYS A 135 -9.82 1.24 6.40
CA CYS A 135 -9.80 2.16 5.26
C CYS A 135 -9.82 1.44 3.91
N VAL A 136 -10.02 0.12 3.90
CA VAL A 136 -10.14 -0.70 2.69
C VAL A 136 -11.57 -1.20 2.60
N GLY A 137 -12.19 -1.00 1.44
CA GLY A 137 -13.58 -1.35 1.20
C GLY A 137 -13.86 -1.76 -0.25
N GLY A 138 -15.10 -1.54 -0.70
CA GLY A 138 -15.60 -2.08 -1.95
C GLY A 138 -15.83 -3.59 -1.85
N PHE A 139 -15.47 -4.35 -2.88
CA PHE A 139 -15.52 -5.81 -2.80
C PHE A 139 -14.33 -6.33 -2.00
N LEU A 140 -14.59 -6.67 -0.74
CA LEU A 140 -13.57 -7.26 0.12
C LEU A 140 -13.41 -8.77 -0.17
N ARG A 141 -12.15 -9.18 -0.28
CA ARG A 141 -11.72 -10.57 -0.38
C ARG A 141 -10.64 -10.85 0.63
N ARG A 142 -10.80 -11.97 1.33
CA ARG A 142 -9.72 -12.55 2.14
C ARG A 142 -8.74 -13.23 1.18
N ILE A 143 -7.60 -12.60 0.94
CA ILE A 143 -6.54 -13.16 0.10
C ILE A 143 -5.91 -14.35 0.80
N GLN A 144 -5.51 -14.17 2.06
CA GLN A 144 -4.84 -15.22 2.80
C GLN A 144 -4.93 -14.98 4.31
N ALA A 145 -4.87 -16.05 5.09
CA ALA A 145 -4.75 -16.01 6.54
C ALA A 145 -3.50 -16.78 6.96
N ARG A 146 -2.76 -16.25 7.93
CA ARG A 146 -1.53 -16.85 8.45
C ARG A 146 -1.40 -16.55 9.93
N THR A 147 -1.00 -17.56 10.72
CA THR A 147 -0.59 -17.33 12.10
C THR A 147 0.79 -16.69 12.10
N ALA A 148 0.90 -15.51 12.69
CA ALA A 148 2.18 -14.82 12.83
C ALA A 148 3.14 -15.65 13.68
N ALA A 149 4.42 -15.66 13.30
CA ALA A 149 5.51 -16.23 14.09
C ALA A 149 6.34 -15.08 14.66
N GLY A 150 6.44 -14.99 15.99
CA GLY A 150 7.16 -13.88 16.64
C GLY A 150 6.55 -12.50 16.36
N GLY A 151 5.29 -12.43 15.92
CA GLY A 151 4.58 -11.21 15.58
C GLY A 151 4.69 -10.80 14.11
N PHE A 152 5.29 -11.66 13.27
CA PHE A 152 5.47 -11.44 11.83
C PHE A 152 4.71 -12.46 10.97
N ALA A 153 4.21 -12.03 9.81
CA ALA A 153 3.60 -12.91 8.82
C ALA A 153 3.98 -12.46 7.40
N LEU A 154 4.14 -13.39 6.45
CA LEU A 154 4.48 -13.11 5.05
C LEU A 154 3.36 -13.61 4.12
N PHE A 155 3.08 -12.86 3.06
CA PHE A 155 2.08 -13.20 2.05
C PHE A 155 2.60 -12.86 0.64
N PRO A 156 2.75 -13.82 -0.29
CA PRO A 156 2.78 -15.26 -0.08
C PRO A 156 4.09 -15.75 0.55
N GLU A 157 4.10 -16.98 1.07
CA GLU A 157 5.33 -17.72 1.36
C GLU A 157 5.81 -18.51 0.12
N ALA A 158 7.03 -19.03 0.18
CA ALA A 158 7.59 -19.85 -0.89
C ALA A 158 6.69 -21.05 -1.21
N GLY A 159 6.34 -21.20 -2.50
CA GLY A 159 5.48 -22.29 -2.98
C GLY A 159 3.97 -21.98 -2.97
N GLU A 160 3.57 -20.81 -2.47
CA GLU A 160 2.18 -20.37 -2.54
C GLU A 160 1.90 -19.55 -3.81
N PRO A 161 0.65 -19.52 -4.29
CA PRO A 161 0.24 -18.63 -5.37
C PRO A 161 0.61 -17.17 -5.09
N SER A 162 1.02 -16.44 -6.14
CA SER A 162 1.21 -14.99 -6.10
C SER A 162 -0.06 -14.26 -5.67
N ILE A 163 0.03 -12.97 -5.35
CA ILE A 163 -1.13 -12.19 -4.90
C ILE A 163 -2.20 -12.12 -5.99
N SER A 164 -1.83 -11.86 -7.24
CA SER A 164 -2.76 -11.86 -8.38
C SER A 164 -3.40 -13.22 -8.62
N ALA A 165 -2.62 -14.30 -8.55
CA ALA A 165 -3.12 -15.66 -8.69
C ALA A 165 -4.08 -16.02 -7.55
N ARG A 166 -3.76 -15.66 -6.31
CA ARG A 166 -4.64 -15.85 -5.16
C ARG A 166 -5.92 -15.05 -5.30
N SER A 167 -5.84 -13.81 -5.79
CA SER A 167 -6.98 -12.95 -6.08
C SER A 167 -7.96 -13.61 -7.07
N ALA A 168 -7.43 -14.17 -8.16
CA ALA A 168 -8.22 -14.94 -9.11
C ALA A 168 -8.85 -16.20 -8.49
N ILE A 169 -8.11 -16.94 -7.66
CA ILE A 169 -8.60 -18.15 -6.96
C ILE A 169 -9.77 -17.82 -6.03
N VAL A 170 -9.74 -16.67 -5.35
CA VAL A 170 -10.83 -16.23 -4.46
C VAL A 170 -11.96 -15.50 -5.19
N GLY A 171 -11.99 -15.56 -6.52
CA GLY A 171 -13.07 -15.04 -7.35
C GLY A 171 -13.08 -13.52 -7.50
N ASP A 172 -11.90 -12.87 -7.45
CA ASP A 172 -11.71 -11.46 -7.80
C ASP A 172 -10.45 -11.28 -8.66
N PRO A 173 -10.42 -11.80 -9.91
CA PRO A 173 -9.30 -11.56 -10.82
C PRO A 173 -9.06 -10.06 -11.00
N ILE A 174 -7.81 -9.64 -10.85
CA ILE A 174 -7.44 -8.22 -10.88
C ILE A 174 -7.39 -7.74 -12.33
N PRO A 175 -8.16 -6.70 -12.72
CA PRO A 175 -8.06 -6.12 -14.05
C PRO A 175 -6.72 -5.40 -14.26
N ILE A 176 -6.24 -5.38 -15.52
CA ILE A 176 -5.07 -4.58 -15.90
C ILE A 176 -5.33 -3.10 -15.60
N GLY A 177 -4.36 -2.44 -14.97
CA GLY A 177 -4.44 -1.03 -14.60
C GLY A 177 -5.34 -0.76 -13.39
N ALA A 178 -5.88 -1.79 -12.74
CA ALA A 178 -6.67 -1.60 -11.54
C ALA A 178 -5.77 -1.30 -10.33
N THR A 179 -6.21 -0.35 -9.51
CA THR A 179 -5.68 -0.22 -8.14
C THR A 179 -6.41 -1.19 -7.22
N ARG A 180 -5.66 -1.92 -6.40
CA ARG A 180 -6.18 -2.75 -5.32
C ARG A 180 -5.64 -2.26 -3.98
N HIS A 181 -6.49 -2.30 -2.97
CA HIS A 181 -6.20 -1.82 -1.63
C HIS A 181 -6.05 -3.01 -0.69
N TYR A 182 -5.02 -3.00 0.16
CA TYR A 182 -4.67 -4.11 1.04
C TYR A 182 -4.55 -3.64 2.48
N GLN A 183 -5.08 -4.43 3.41
CA GLN A 183 -4.95 -4.16 4.84
C GLN A 183 -4.90 -5.49 5.59
N ALA A 184 -4.03 -5.58 6.58
CA ALA A 184 -3.93 -6.76 7.43
C ALA A 184 -4.80 -6.58 8.67
N TYR A 185 -5.73 -7.50 8.91
CA TYR A 185 -6.48 -7.59 10.16
C TYR A 185 -5.87 -8.69 11.01
N TYR A 186 -5.67 -8.42 12.29
CA TYR A 186 -5.06 -9.38 13.19
C TYR A 186 -5.78 -9.41 14.52
N ARG A 187 -5.69 -10.55 15.21
CA ARG A 187 -6.32 -10.71 16.51
C ARG A 187 -5.58 -9.89 17.57
N ASP A 188 -6.33 -9.14 18.36
CA ASP A 188 -5.87 -8.45 19.56
C ASP A 188 -6.75 -8.93 20.71
N ALA A 189 -6.35 -10.01 21.39
CA ALA A 189 -7.30 -10.85 22.11
C ALA A 189 -7.79 -10.29 23.46
N ASP A 190 -7.23 -9.18 23.94
CA ASP A 190 -7.56 -8.60 25.24
C ASP A 190 -8.85 -7.78 25.13
N PRO A 191 -10.00 -8.28 25.63
CA PRO A 191 -11.27 -7.57 25.50
C PRO A 191 -11.36 -6.34 26.42
N THR A 192 -10.39 -6.17 27.33
CA THR A 192 -10.30 -5.01 28.22
C THR A 192 -9.44 -3.89 27.62
N PHE A 193 -8.72 -4.20 26.53
CA PHE A 193 -8.05 -3.19 25.74
C PHE A 193 -9.06 -2.30 25.02
N CYS A 194 -8.53 -1.24 24.44
CA CYS A 194 -9.24 -0.04 24.10
C CYS A 194 -9.51 -0.02 22.59
N PRO A 195 -10.79 -0.01 22.14
CA PRO A 195 -12.03 0.07 22.93
C PRO A 195 -12.47 -1.30 23.49
N ALA A 196 -13.18 -1.29 24.62
CA ALA A 196 -13.62 -2.55 25.26
C ALA A 196 -14.45 -3.42 24.31
N GLY A 197 -14.10 -4.71 24.23
CA GLY A 197 -14.68 -5.66 23.28
C GLY A 197 -14.05 -5.61 21.87
N GLY A 198 -13.10 -4.71 21.63
CA GLY A 198 -12.19 -4.77 20.50
C GLY A 198 -11.29 -5.99 20.64
N THR A 199 -11.58 -7.05 19.90
CA THR A 199 -10.76 -8.27 19.93
C THR A 199 -9.90 -8.44 18.67
N ALA A 200 -9.77 -7.37 17.89
CA ALA A 200 -9.12 -7.34 16.60
C ALA A 200 -8.60 -5.93 16.33
N ASN A 201 -7.50 -5.85 15.62
CA ASN A 201 -6.87 -4.61 15.23
C ASN A 201 -6.42 -4.72 13.76
N SER A 202 -6.02 -3.61 13.17
CA SER A 202 -5.63 -3.51 11.77
C SER A 202 -4.27 -2.83 11.62
N SER A 203 -3.55 -3.19 10.56
CA SER A 203 -2.40 -2.42 10.10
C SER A 203 -2.85 -1.12 9.43
N GLN A 204 -1.88 -0.27 9.06
CA GLN A 204 -2.12 0.71 8.00
C GLN A 204 -2.46 -0.01 6.68
N ALA A 205 -3.05 0.71 5.73
CA ALA A 205 -3.42 0.19 4.44
C ALA A 205 -2.34 0.48 3.39
N VAL A 206 -2.32 -0.32 2.33
CA VAL A 206 -1.42 -0.15 1.18
C VAL A 206 -2.24 -0.24 -0.09
N ALA A 207 -2.13 0.71 -1.01
CA ALA A 207 -2.68 0.54 -2.35
C ALA A 207 -1.61 0.32 -3.41
N VAL A 208 -1.99 -0.49 -4.38
CA VAL A 208 -1.11 -1.10 -5.37
C VAL A 208 -1.79 -0.98 -6.73
N LEU A 209 -1.12 -0.32 -7.67
CA LEU A 209 -1.50 -0.33 -9.08
C LEU A 209 -1.00 -1.62 -9.73
N TRP A 210 -1.88 -2.35 -10.42
CA TRP A 210 -1.54 -3.58 -11.12
C TRP A 210 -1.22 -3.33 -12.58
N GLU A 211 0.03 -3.60 -12.95
CA GLU A 211 0.53 -3.43 -14.31
C GLU A 211 0.32 -4.70 -15.15
N PRO A 212 0.22 -4.60 -16.48
CA PRO A 212 0.05 -5.76 -17.36
C PRO A 212 1.22 -6.75 -17.27
#